data_AF-K1U886-F1
#
_entry.id   AF-K1U886-F1
#
_cell.length_a   1.000
_cell.length_b   1.000
_cell.length_c   1.000
_cell.angle_alpha   90.00
_cell.angle_beta   90.00
_cell.angle_gamma   90.00
#
_symmetry.space_group_name_H-M   'P 1'
#
loop_
_entity.id
_entity.type
_entity.pdbx_description
1 polymer ?
#
loop_
_entity_poly.entity_id
_entity_poly.type
_entity_poly.pdbx_seq_one_letter_code
_entity_poly.pdbx_strand_id
1 'polypeptide(L)'
;YTYLGAAQISVYAGGITMLYVFAIQLVSKRTLQGLLEHVKGSKVVGRALVCLVGFVTLAVIVLKNHFIDMAATVADTEVPMDQVGSALVGADKYGYVLPFEFISVFLLACIIGGILIARKEDKK
;
A
#
# COMPACT_ATOMS: atom_id res chain seq x y z
N TYR A 1 16.95 5.87 7.04
CA TYR A 1 15.85 5.38 6.16
C TYR A 1 15.42 6.39 5.08
N THR A 2 16.34 7.24 4.62
CA THR A 2 16.05 8.33 3.66
C THR A 2 15.49 7.85 2.31
N TYR A 3 16.04 6.78 1.74
CA TYR A 3 15.60 6.25 0.46
C TYR A 3 14.14 5.76 0.47
N LEU A 4 13.78 4.92 1.44
CA LEU A 4 12.44 4.34 1.51
C LEU A 4 11.39 5.43 1.77
N GLY A 5 11.73 6.44 2.59
CA GLY A 5 10.89 7.62 2.79
C GLY A 5 10.69 8.44 1.51
N ALA A 6 11.75 8.70 0.75
CA ALA A 6 11.66 9.40 -0.53
C ALA A 6 10.82 8.61 -1.57
N ALA A 7 11.03 7.29 -1.66
CA ALA A 7 10.24 6.41 -2.52
C ALA A 7 8.76 6.40 -2.11
N GLN A 8 8.46 6.39 -0.81
CA GLN A 8 7.11 6.41 -0.29
C GLN A 8 6.39 7.73 -0.63
N ILE A 9 7.06 8.87 -0.49
CA ILE A 9 6.51 10.17 -0.90
C ILE A 9 6.25 10.19 -2.41
N SER A 10 7.22 9.77 -3.22
CA SER A 10 7.09 9.75 -4.69
C SER A 10 5.91 8.89 -5.16
N VAL A 11 5.78 7.66 -4.67
CA VAL A 11 4.77 6.71 -5.15
C VAL A 11 3.40 6.96 -4.53
N TYR A 12 3.30 7.10 -3.20
CA TYR A 12 2.00 7.21 -2.54
C TYR A 12 1.43 8.62 -2.56
N ALA A 13 2.24 9.63 -2.22
CA ALA A 13 1.78 11.02 -2.24
C ALA A 13 1.79 11.59 -3.67
N GLY A 14 2.81 11.28 -4.47
CA GLY A 14 2.93 11.77 -5.84
C GLY A 14 2.04 11.03 -6.84
N GLY A 15 2.13 9.70 -6.90
CA GLY A 15 1.39 8.90 -7.90
C GLY A 15 -0.04 8.56 -7.50
N ILE A 16 -0.18 7.71 -6.48
CA ILE A 16 -1.46 7.07 -6.12
C ILE A 16 -2.49 8.12 -5.68
N THR A 17 -2.09 9.04 -4.79
CA THR A 17 -3.02 10.08 -4.28
C THR A 17 -3.49 11.01 -5.40
N MET A 18 -2.62 11.38 -6.34
CA MET A 18 -3.02 12.22 -7.48
C MET A 18 -4.02 11.51 -8.41
N LEU A 19 -3.81 10.22 -8.71
CA LEU A 19 -4.78 9.43 -9.46
C LEU A 19 -6.15 9.37 -8.78
N TYR A 20 -6.18 9.18 -7.45
CA TYR A 20 -7.43 9.21 -6.68
C TYR A 20 -8.13 10.56 -6.75
N VAL A 21 -7.39 11.67 -6.61
CA VAL A 21 -7.96 13.02 -6.71
C VAL A 21 -8.61 13.23 -8.07
N PHE A 22 -7.94 12.85 -9.17
CA PHE A 22 -8.52 12.94 -10.51
C PHE A 22 -9.77 12.05 -10.67
N ALA A 23 -9.72 10.81 -10.16
CA ALA A 23 -10.87 9.91 -10.21
C ALA A 23 -12.08 10.48 -9.45
N ILE A 24 -11.87 11.07 -8.26
CA ILE A 24 -12.93 11.70 -7.47
C ILE A 24 -13.47 12.94 -8.18
N GLN A 25 -12.60 13.76 -8.81
CA GLN A 25 -13.02 14.94 -9.57
C GLN A 25 -13.85 14.59 -10.82
N LEU A 26 -13.55 13.47 -11.48
CA LEU A 26 -14.29 12.99 -12.64
C LEU A 26 -15.66 12.37 -12.26
N VAL A 27 -15.84 11.94 -11.01
CA VAL A 27 -17.10 11.37 -10.52
C VAL A 27 -18.08 12.47 -10.10
N SER A 28 -19.32 12.39 -10.60
CA SER A 28 -20.38 13.34 -10.26
C SER A 28 -20.73 13.33 -8.76
N LYS A 29 -20.99 14.52 -8.20
CA LYS A 29 -21.41 14.72 -6.80
C LYS A 29 -22.62 13.87 -6.40
N ARG A 30 -23.53 13.56 -7.35
CA ARG A 30 -24.71 12.72 -7.11
C ARG A 30 -24.32 11.28 -6.79
N THR A 31 -23.35 10.71 -7.50
CA THR A 31 -22.83 9.35 -7.25
C THR A 31 -22.12 9.30 -5.89
N LEU A 32 -21.40 10.37 -5.54
CA LEU A 32 -20.72 10.46 -4.25
C LEU A 32 -21.71 10.60 -3.06
N GLN A 33 -22.81 11.33 -3.25
CA GLN A 33 -23.86 11.46 -2.24
C GLN A 33 -24.63 10.16 -2.01
N GLY A 34 -24.89 9.36 -3.05
CA GLY A 34 -25.48 8.03 -2.91
C GLY A 34 -24.59 7.02 -2.16
N LEU A 35 -23.26 7.16 -2.24
CA LEU A 35 -22.32 6.36 -1.43
C LEU A 35 -22.29 6.78 0.05
N LEU A 36 -22.64 8.05 0.34
CA LEU A 36 -22.75 8.59 1.70
C LEU A 36 -24.12 8.32 2.33
N GLU A 37 -25.01 7.56 1.68
CA GLU A 37 -26.35 7.29 2.17
C GLU A 37 -26.31 6.40 3.43
N HIS A 38 -26.35 7.11 4.57
CA HIS A 38 -26.83 6.70 5.89
C HIS A 38 -26.19 5.45 6.50
N VAL A 39 -24.93 5.56 6.92
CA VAL A 39 -24.37 4.63 7.92
C VAL A 39 -25.13 4.82 9.24
N LYS A 40 -26.11 3.96 9.52
CA LYS A 40 -26.83 3.93 10.82
C LYS A 40 -25.80 3.91 11.96
N GLY A 41 -25.86 4.90 12.86
CA GLY A 41 -24.91 5.06 13.98
C GLY A 41 -24.73 3.81 14.85
N SER A 42 -25.75 2.95 14.94
CA SER A 42 -25.67 1.65 15.62
C SER A 42 -24.63 0.69 14.99
N LYS A 43 -24.44 0.71 13.67
CA LYS A 43 -23.39 -0.10 12.99
C LYS A 43 -22.00 0.50 13.17
N VAL A 44 -21.89 1.80 13.46
CA VAL A 44 -20.60 2.46 13.72
C VAL A 44 -19.99 1.99 15.03
N VAL A 45 -20.82 1.83 16.08
CA VAL A 45 -20.36 1.34 17.39
C VAL A 45 -19.79 -0.08 17.30
N GLY A 46 -20.46 -0.97 16.56
CA GLY A 46 -19.95 -2.33 16.32
C GLY A 46 -18.60 -2.33 15.57
N ARG A 47 -18.45 -1.49 14.54
CA ARG A 47 -17.17 -1.34 13.81
C ARG A 47 -16.08 -0.75 14.69
N ALA A 48 -16.40 0.24 15.51
CA ALA A 48 -15.45 0.86 16.43
C ALA A 48 -14.95 -0.14 17.49
N LEU A 49 -15.84 -0.98 18.04
CA LEU A 49 -15.46 -2.04 18.96
C LEU A 49 -14.52 -3.06 18.31
N VAL A 50 -14.80 -3.49 17.08
CA VAL A 50 -13.92 -4.42 16.35
C VAL A 50 -12.55 -3.80 16.09
N CYS A 51 -12.50 -2.53 15.67
CA CYS A 51 -11.23 -1.81 15.51
C CYS A 51 -10.46 -1.69 16.83
N LEU A 52 -11.15 -1.41 17.94
CA LEU A 52 -10.54 -1.27 19.25
C LEU A 52 -10.00 -2.62 19.76
N VAL A 53 -10.74 -3.71 19.60
CA VAL A 53 -10.28 -5.05 19.95
C VAL A 53 -9.07 -5.45 19.10
N GLY A 54 -9.09 -5.17 17.80
CA GLY A 54 -7.94 -5.40 16.92
C GLY A 54 -6.71 -4.61 17.35
N PHE A 55 -6.88 -3.33 17.67
CA PHE A 55 -5.79 -2.47 18.15
C PHE A 55 -5.22 -2.97 19.49
N VAL A 56 -6.08 -3.29 20.45
CA VAL A 56 -5.65 -3.84 21.75
C VAL A 56 -4.92 -5.17 21.57
N THR A 57 -5.41 -6.05 20.70
CA THR A 57 -4.77 -7.34 20.41
C THR A 57 -3.37 -7.12 19.84
N LEU A 58 -3.21 -6.23 18.86
CA LEU A 58 -1.89 -5.88 18.31
C LEU A 58 -0.98 -5.27 19.38
N ALA A 59 -1.49 -4.34 20.19
CA ALA A 59 -0.72 -3.71 21.27
C ALA A 59 -0.23 -4.75 22.29
N VAL A 60 -1.09 -5.70 22.70
CA VAL A 60 -0.72 -6.79 23.61
C VAL A 60 0.35 -7.68 22.98
N ILE A 61 0.22 -8.05 21.71
CA ILE A 61 1.23 -8.88 21.02
C ILE A 61 2.58 -8.16 20.95
N VAL A 62 2.59 -6.88 20.61
CA VAL A 62 3.82 -6.07 20.49
C VAL A 62 4.48 -5.84 21.85
N LEU A 63 3.70 -5.69 22.92
CA LEU A 63 4.25 -5.53 24.28
C LEU A 63 4.70 -6.87 24.89
N LYS A 64 4.04 -7.99 24.54
CA LYS A 64 4.34 -9.33 25.05
C LYS A 64 5.51 -9.99 24.35
N ASN A 65 5.58 -9.87 23.02
CA ASN A 65 6.77 -10.26 22.30
C ASN A 65 7.82 -9.18 22.52
N HIS A 66 9.02 -9.56 22.93
CA HIS A 66 10.17 -8.68 23.18
C HIS A 66 10.73 -8.02 21.89
N PHE A 67 9.86 -7.72 20.92
CA PHE A 67 10.17 -7.02 19.68
C PHE A 67 10.66 -5.60 19.93
N ILE A 68 10.16 -4.93 20.98
CA ILE A 68 10.60 -3.57 21.31
C ILE A 68 12.08 -3.55 21.71
N ASP A 69 12.53 -4.55 22.47
CA ASP A 69 13.93 -4.61 22.91
C ASP A 69 14.85 -5.01 21.75
N MET A 70 14.43 -5.96 20.91
CA MET A 70 15.17 -6.27 19.67
C MET A 70 15.22 -5.05 18.73
N ALA A 71 14.12 -4.33 18.53
CA ALA A 71 14.06 -3.14 17.68
C ALA A 71 14.92 -1.99 18.23
N ALA A 72 15.01 -1.83 19.56
CA ALA A 72 15.87 -0.84 20.21
C ALA A 72 17.36 -1.21 20.17
N THR A 73 17.69 -2.49 20.03
CA THR A 73 19.08 -2.99 19.90
C THR A 73 19.61 -3.00 18.47
N VAL A 74 18.73 -2.88 17.46
CA VAL A 74 19.19 -2.73 16.06
C VAL A 74 19.72 -1.31 15.92
N ALA A 75 21.04 -1.18 15.73
CA ALA A 75 21.67 0.11 15.50
C ALA A 75 20.94 0.87 14.38
N ASP A 76 20.71 2.17 14.57
CA ASP A 76 20.20 3.15 13.59
C ASP A 76 21.19 3.34 12.43
N THR A 77 21.63 2.24 11.83
CA THR A 77 22.52 2.26 10.67
C THR A 77 21.65 2.29 9.43
N GLU A 78 21.76 3.36 8.65
CA GLU A 78 21.09 3.43 7.36
C GLU A 78 21.60 2.29 6.46
N VAL A 79 20.67 1.49 5.94
CA VAL A 79 21.01 0.45 4.97
C VAL A 79 21.58 1.11 3.71
N PRO A 80 22.80 0.77 3.27
CA PRO A 80 23.40 1.33 2.06
C PRO A 80 22.54 1.05 0.83
N MET A 81 22.38 2.04 -0.04
CA MET A 81 21.59 1.88 -1.27
C MET A 81 22.13 0.79 -2.20
N ASP A 82 23.45 0.64 -2.23
CA ASP A 82 24.14 -0.40 -3.00
C ASP A 82 23.73 -1.81 -2.54
N GLN A 83 23.54 -2.00 -1.23
CA GLN A 83 23.07 -3.28 -0.68
C GLN A 83 21.61 -3.56 -1.05
N VAL A 84 20.76 -2.52 -1.07
CA VAL A 84 19.35 -2.66 -1.49
C VAL A 84 19.27 -3.03 -2.97
N GLY A 85 20.01 -2.34 -3.84
CA GLY A 85 20.04 -2.64 -5.27
C GLY A 85 20.58 -4.03 -5.57
N SER A 86 21.70 -4.40 -4.92
CA SER A 86 22.31 -5.72 -5.05
C SER A 86 21.40 -6.84 -4.54
N ALA A 87 20.65 -6.62 -3.47
CA ALA A 87 19.68 -7.60 -2.98
C ALA A 87 18.45 -7.74 -3.90
N LEU A 88 18.00 -6.67 -4.55
CA LEU A 88 16.85 -6.69 -5.46
C LEU A 88 17.14 -7.43 -6.78
N VAL A 89 18.34 -7.25 -7.33
CA VAL A 89 18.74 -7.85 -8.62
C VAL A 89 19.63 -9.10 -8.43
N GLY A 90 20.10 -9.34 -7.22
CA GLY A 90 20.95 -10.48 -6.89
C GLY A 90 20.25 -11.81 -7.08
N ALA A 91 20.95 -12.76 -7.71
CA ALA A 91 20.49 -14.14 -7.91
C ALA A 91 20.92 -15.10 -6.80
N ASP A 92 21.52 -14.58 -5.72
CA ASP A 92 21.96 -15.37 -4.57
C ASP A 92 20.78 -15.95 -3.78
N LYS A 93 21.06 -16.90 -2.89
CA LYS A 93 20.06 -17.63 -2.07
C LYS A 93 19.08 -16.74 -1.28
N TYR A 94 19.44 -15.47 -1.05
CA TYR A 94 18.62 -14.46 -0.36
C TYR A 94 18.32 -13.23 -1.24
N GLY A 95 18.54 -13.34 -2.54
CA GLY A 95 18.22 -12.31 -3.51
C GLY A 95 16.73 -12.27 -3.83
N TYR A 96 16.23 -11.08 -4.14
CA TYR A 96 14.84 -10.81 -4.44
C TYR A 96 14.57 -10.72 -5.96
N VAL A 97 15.44 -11.30 -6.79
CA VAL A 97 15.30 -11.28 -8.26
C VAL A 97 13.97 -11.91 -8.73
N LEU A 98 13.57 -13.03 -8.14
CA LEU A 98 12.31 -13.71 -8.50
C LEU A 98 11.06 -12.86 -8.15
N PRO A 99 10.92 -12.34 -6.91
CA PRO A 99 9.88 -11.36 -6.60
C PRO A 99 9.91 -10.11 -7.50
N PHE A 100 11.09 -9.60 -7.83
CA PHE A 100 11.25 -8.43 -8.71
C PHE A 100 10.69 -8.69 -10.11
N GLU A 101 11.06 -9.83 -10.71
CA GLU A 101 10.52 -10.24 -12.01
C GLU A 101 8.99 -10.40 -11.96
N PHE A 102 8.49 -11.09 -10.93
CA PHE A 102 7.04 -11.28 -10.76
C PHE A 102 6.28 -9.95 -10.68
N ILE A 103 6.77 -8.99 -9.89
CA ILE A 103 6.14 -7.67 -9.78
C ILE A 103 6.21 -6.91 -11.10
N SER A 104 7.30 -7.01 -11.86
CA SER A 104 7.42 -6.34 -13.16
C SER A 104 6.40 -6.86 -14.19
N VAL A 105 6.22 -8.18 -14.28
CA VAL A 105 5.21 -8.81 -15.15
C VAL A 105 3.80 -8.52 -14.64
N PHE A 106 3.60 -8.49 -13.32
CA PHE A 106 2.33 -8.10 -12.72
C PHE A 106 1.95 -6.65 -13.07
N LEU A 107 2.89 -5.70 -12.97
CA LEU A 107 2.66 -4.31 -13.38
C LEU A 107 2.39 -4.20 -14.88
N LEU A 108 3.09 -4.96 -15.72
CA LEU A 108 2.80 -5.05 -17.16
C LEU A 108 1.36 -5.53 -17.41
N ALA A 109 0.94 -6.60 -16.73
CA ALA A 109 -0.42 -7.11 -16.83
C ALA A 109 -1.46 -6.09 -16.34
N CYS A 110 -1.18 -5.36 -15.25
CA CYS A 110 -2.04 -4.28 -14.76
C CYS A 110 -2.20 -3.13 -15.77
N ILE A 111 -1.12 -2.72 -16.45
CA ILE A 111 -1.18 -1.68 -17.48
C ILE A 111 -2.00 -2.16 -18.67
N ILE A 112 -1.77 -3.38 -19.15
CA ILE A 112 -2.56 -3.98 -20.24
C ILE A 112 -4.05 -4.05 -19.85
N GLY A 113 -4.35 -4.56 -18.66
CA GLY A 113 -5.71 -4.63 -18.14
C GLY A 113 -6.38 -3.27 -18.03
N GLY A 114 -5.66 -2.26 -17.52
CA GLY A 114 -6.14 -0.89 -17.43
C GLY A 114 -6.45 -0.28 -18.80
N ILE A 115 -5.55 -0.48 -19.78
CA ILE A 115 -5.76 -0.01 -21.16
C ILE A 115 -6.96 -0.70 -21.80
N LEU A 116 -7.09 -2.03 -21.66
CA LEU A 116 -8.20 -2.79 -22.22
C LEU A 116 -9.56 -2.31 -21.68
N ILE A 117 -9.66 -2.02 -20.39
CA ILE A 117 -10.88 -1.48 -19.76
C ILE A 117 -11.15 -0.03 -20.21
N ALA A 118 -10.10 0.78 -20.38
CA ALA A 118 -10.24 2.17 -20.82
C ALA A 118 -10.60 2.30 -22.31
N ARG A 119 -10.31 1.28 -23.12
CA ARG A 119 -10.71 1.26 -24.54
C ARG A 119 -12.22 1.13 -24.62
N LYS A 120 -12.86 2.16 -25.18
CA LYS A 120 -14.27 2.12 -25.57
C LYS A 120 -14.40 1.15 -26.75
N GLU A 121 -15.29 0.18 -26.64
CA GLU A 121 -15.64 -0.69 -27.77
C GLU A 121 -16.33 0.17 -28.84
N ASP A 122 -15.63 0.45 -29.94
CA ASP A 122 -16.24 0.98 -31.15
C ASP A 122 -17.09 -0.15 -31.76
N LYS A 123 -18.33 -0.28 -31.28
CA LYS A 123 -19.33 -1.16 -31.90
C LYS A 123 -19.53 -0.72 -33.35
N LYS A 124 -19.07 -1.54 -34.28
CA LYS A 124 -19.63 -1.64 -35.63
C LYS A 124 -20.79 -2.64 -35.62
#